data_AF-A0A2S2NPZ2-F1
#
_entry.id   AF-A0A2S2NPZ2-F1
#
_cell.length_a   1.000
_cell.length_b   1.000
_cell.length_c   1.000
_cell.angle_alpha   90.00
_cell.angle_beta   90.00
_cell.angle_gamma   90.00
#
_symmetry.space_group_name_H-M   'P 1'
#
loop_
_entity.id
_entity.type
_entity.pdbx_description
1 polymer ?
#
loop_
_entity_poly.entity_id
_entity_poly.type
_entity_poly.pdbx_seq_one_letter_code
_entity_poly.pdbx_strand_id
1 'polypeptide(L)'
;MTKAIAESEILTYGKGLPVGVIRPSMIVATYDEPVSGWINNFYGPTGVVAATGIGLMRCMCADPKQIADIIPGDFVSNAVLASAWDTHNQWQNHKNSNGLNKENFEPKIYNIVSSSSNPLTWGEFSSYNKKFGSNVP
;
A
#
# COMPACT_ATOMS: atom_id res chain seq x y z
N MET A 1 -14.88 -7.05 3.10
CA MET A 1 -15.70 -6.87 4.32
C MET A 1 -14.90 -7.14 5.60
N THR A 2 -14.20 -8.27 5.74
CA THR A 2 -13.41 -8.60 6.96
C THR A 2 -12.42 -7.52 7.40
N LYS A 3 -11.69 -6.88 6.47
CA LYS A 3 -10.75 -5.81 6.80
C LYS A 3 -11.42 -4.61 7.47
N ALA A 4 -12.53 -4.12 6.92
CA ALA A 4 -13.24 -2.96 7.47
C ALA A 4 -13.80 -3.23 8.88
N ILE A 5 -14.24 -4.46 9.15
CA ILE A 5 -14.65 -4.88 10.50
C ILE A 5 -13.44 -4.85 11.44
N ALA A 6 -12.31 -5.44 11.05
CA ALA A 6 -11.10 -5.43 11.87
C ALA A 6 -10.61 -4.00 12.17
N GLU A 7 -10.66 -3.09 11.19
CA GLU A 7 -10.33 -1.68 11.39
C GLU A 7 -11.28 -1.00 12.40
N SER A 8 -12.57 -1.26 12.29
CA SER A 8 -13.58 -0.76 13.26
C SER A 8 -13.33 -1.27 14.67
N GLU A 9 -12.99 -2.56 14.81
CA GLU A 9 -12.66 -3.17 16.10
C GLU A 9 -11.39 -2.54 16.69
N ILE A 10 -10.35 -2.30 15.88
CA ILE A 10 -9.13 -1.63 16.33
C ILE A 10 -9.41 -0.19 16.77
N LEU A 11 -10.26 0.54 16.07
CA LEU A 11 -10.64 1.90 16.49
C LEU A 11 -11.43 1.92 17.80
N THR A 12 -12.20 0.86 18.06
CA THR A 12 -13.02 0.75 19.27
C THR A 12 -12.21 0.28 20.47
N TYR A 13 -11.46 -0.82 20.31
CA TYR A 13 -10.76 -1.51 21.40
C TYR A 13 -9.26 -1.19 21.48
N GLY A 14 -8.68 -0.59 20.44
CA GLY A 14 -7.26 -0.21 20.39
C GLY A 14 -6.94 1.11 21.10
N LYS A 15 -7.94 1.79 21.67
CA LYS A 15 -7.76 3.04 22.41
C LYS A 15 -6.81 2.84 23.60
N GLY A 16 -5.81 3.71 23.71
CA GLY A 16 -4.79 3.64 24.76
C GLY A 16 -3.66 2.63 24.53
N LEU A 17 -3.67 1.92 23.40
CA LEU A 17 -2.57 1.07 22.96
C LEU A 17 -1.74 1.77 21.87
N PRO A 18 -0.42 1.51 21.79
CA PRO A 18 0.43 2.04 20.73
C PRO A 18 0.20 1.28 19.41
N VAL A 19 -1.02 1.36 18.87
CA VAL A 19 -1.44 0.66 17.65
C VAL A 19 -1.80 1.65 16.55
N GLY A 20 -1.51 1.25 15.31
CA GLY A 20 -1.85 2.00 14.11
C GLY A 20 -2.27 1.04 13.00
N VAL A 21 -3.16 1.50 12.13
CA VAL A 21 -3.68 0.77 10.99
C VAL A 21 -3.04 1.30 9.72
N ILE A 22 -2.56 0.39 8.87
CA ILE A 22 -1.95 0.75 7.60
C ILE A 22 -2.84 0.25 6.46
N ARG A 23 -3.16 1.14 5.52
CA ARG A 23 -4.02 0.90 4.37
C ARG A 23 -3.23 1.09 3.07
N PRO A 24 -2.54 0.04 2.58
CA PRO A 24 -1.88 0.09 1.29
C PRO A 24 -2.88 -0.09 0.14
N SER A 25 -2.56 0.48 -1.03
CA SER A 25 -3.23 0.18 -2.29
C SER A 25 -2.69 -1.11 -2.94
N MET A 26 -2.89 -1.32 -4.25
CA MET A 26 -2.46 -2.54 -4.91
C MET A 26 -0.93 -2.62 -4.97
N ILE A 27 -0.37 -3.60 -4.28
CA ILE A 27 1.07 -3.76 -4.19
C ILE A 27 1.60 -4.44 -5.46
N VAL A 28 2.64 -3.88 -6.08
CA VAL A 28 3.36 -4.47 -7.22
C VAL A 28 4.82 -4.74 -6.87
N ALA A 29 5.61 -5.14 -7.87
CA ALA A 29 7.05 -5.36 -7.74
C ALA A 29 7.74 -4.16 -7.07
N THR A 30 8.84 -4.46 -6.39
CA THR A 30 9.68 -3.46 -5.72
C THR A 30 10.26 -2.47 -6.74
N TYR A 31 10.38 -1.22 -6.34
CA TYR A 31 11.04 -0.21 -7.16
C TYR A 31 12.56 -0.42 -7.14
N ASP A 32 13.16 -0.54 -5.95
CA ASP A 32 14.62 -0.65 -5.82
C ASP A 32 15.07 -1.70 -4.78
N GLU A 33 14.54 -1.67 -3.56
CA GLU A 33 15.02 -2.52 -2.46
C GLU A 33 14.10 -3.74 -2.21
N PRO A 34 14.60 -4.88 -1.71
CA PRO A 34 16.01 -5.29 -1.61
C PRO A 34 16.63 -5.68 -2.97
N VAL A 35 15.80 -5.90 -3.98
CA VAL A 35 16.18 -6.16 -5.38
C VAL A 35 15.14 -5.48 -6.26
N SER A 36 15.55 -4.65 -7.21
CA SER A 36 14.63 -3.94 -8.11
C SER A 36 13.83 -4.91 -8.97
N GLY A 37 12.52 -4.67 -9.11
CA GLY A 37 11.61 -5.54 -9.87
C GLY A 37 11.28 -6.87 -9.20
N TRP A 38 11.72 -7.10 -7.96
CA TRP A 38 11.42 -8.32 -7.23
C TRP A 38 9.94 -8.41 -6.90
N ILE A 39 9.39 -9.62 -7.04
CA ILE A 39 8.03 -9.91 -6.66
C ILE A 39 7.89 -11.30 -6.05
N ASN A 40 7.07 -11.40 -5.01
CA ASN A 40 6.78 -12.67 -4.34
C ASN A 40 5.71 -13.51 -5.04
N ASN A 41 4.79 -12.87 -5.78
CA ASN A 41 3.67 -13.54 -6.43
C ASN A 41 3.18 -12.79 -7.68
N PHE A 42 2.53 -13.50 -8.59
CA PHE A 42 1.90 -12.91 -9.78
C PHE A 42 0.42 -12.54 -9.54
N TYR A 43 0.07 -12.04 -8.35
CA TYR A 43 -1.30 -11.65 -8.09
C TYR A 43 -1.60 -10.24 -8.59
N GLY A 44 -2.84 -10.02 -9.04
CA GLY A 44 -3.33 -8.71 -9.44
C GLY A 44 -2.62 -8.12 -10.67
N PRO A 45 -2.20 -6.85 -10.64
CA PRO A 45 -1.62 -6.15 -11.80
C PRO A 45 -0.39 -6.86 -12.37
N THR A 46 0.46 -7.46 -11.52
CA THR A 46 1.67 -8.11 -12.01
C THR A 46 1.38 -9.38 -12.78
N GLY A 47 0.39 -10.17 -12.36
CA GLY A 47 -0.08 -11.33 -13.13
C GLY A 47 -0.68 -10.95 -14.48
N VAL A 48 -1.43 -9.84 -14.50
CA VAL A 48 -1.98 -9.27 -15.74
C VAL A 48 -0.86 -8.92 -16.73
N VAL A 49 0.19 -8.25 -16.25
CA VAL A 49 1.34 -7.88 -17.08
C VAL A 49 2.07 -9.13 -17.58
N ALA A 50 2.38 -10.08 -16.69
CA ALA A 50 3.06 -11.32 -17.06
C ALA A 50 2.27 -12.15 -18.08
N ALA A 51 0.96 -12.35 -17.85
CA ALA A 51 0.09 -13.09 -18.76
C ALA A 51 -0.04 -12.40 -20.13
N THR A 52 0.00 -11.06 -20.17
CA THR A 52 0.00 -10.31 -21.43
C THR A 52 1.34 -10.45 -22.16
N GLY A 53 2.47 -10.38 -21.43
CA GLY A 53 3.81 -10.50 -21.98
C GLY A 53 4.08 -11.85 -22.67
N ILE A 54 3.53 -12.94 -22.12
CA ILE A 54 3.63 -14.28 -22.73
C ILE A 54 2.54 -14.56 -23.78
N GLY A 55 1.63 -13.61 -24.03
CA GLY A 55 0.53 -13.75 -24.99
C GLY A 55 -0.65 -14.60 -24.52
N LEU A 56 -0.68 -15.02 -23.24
CA LEU A 56 -1.80 -15.79 -22.67
C LEU A 56 -3.07 -14.94 -22.54
N MET A 57 -2.90 -13.68 -22.11
CA MET A 57 -4.00 -12.73 -21.99
C MET A 57 -3.98 -11.72 -23.14
N ARG A 58 -5.09 -11.68 -23.88
CA ARG A 58 -5.24 -10.83 -25.08
C ARG A 58 -6.06 -9.55 -24.84
N CYS A 59 -6.98 -9.58 -23.88
CA CYS A 59 -7.86 -8.46 -23.55
C CYS A 59 -8.02 -8.33 -22.03
N MET A 60 -8.03 -7.11 -21.52
CA MET A 60 -8.38 -6.78 -20.14
C MET A 60 -9.61 -5.87 -20.16
N CYS A 61 -10.68 -6.27 -19.46
CA CYS A 61 -11.87 -5.44 -19.28
C CYS A 61 -11.64 -4.43 -18.15
N ALA A 62 -11.00 -3.30 -18.47
CA ALA A 62 -10.81 -2.18 -17.56
C ALA A 62 -11.07 -0.87 -18.30
N ASP A 63 -11.65 0.12 -17.60
CA ASP A 63 -11.76 1.47 -18.15
C ASP A 63 -10.37 2.15 -18.09
N PRO A 64 -9.77 2.49 -19.24
CA PRO A 64 -8.42 3.04 -19.30
C PRO A 64 -8.30 4.41 -18.61
N LYS A 65 -9.42 5.11 -18.37
CA LYS A 65 -9.43 6.41 -17.68
C LYS A 65 -9.50 6.28 -16.16
N GLN A 66 -9.76 5.09 -15.62
CA GLN A 66 -9.79 4.87 -14.18
C GLN A 66 -8.38 4.87 -13.60
N ILE A 67 -8.26 5.37 -12.38
CA ILE A 67 -7.00 5.38 -11.62
C ILE A 67 -6.66 3.93 -11.24
N ALA A 68 -5.46 3.51 -11.62
CA ALA A 68 -4.78 2.31 -11.17
C ALA A 68 -3.98 2.66 -9.90
N ASP A 69 -4.61 2.52 -8.73
CA ASP A 69 -3.96 2.81 -7.45
C ASP A 69 -2.99 1.67 -7.09
N ILE A 70 -1.75 1.84 -7.52
CA ILE A 70 -0.67 0.87 -7.42
C ILE A 70 0.49 1.47 -6.61
N ILE A 71 1.11 0.67 -5.74
CA ILE A 71 2.27 1.07 -4.93
C ILE A 71 3.37 -0.01 -4.97
N PRO A 72 4.66 0.35 -5.08
CA PRO A 72 5.76 -0.61 -4.96
C PRO A 72 5.82 -1.29 -3.58
N GLY A 73 6.23 -2.56 -3.55
CA GLY A 73 6.29 -3.34 -2.30
C GLY A 73 7.28 -2.81 -1.27
N ASP A 74 8.41 -2.26 -1.72
CA ASP A 74 9.43 -1.62 -0.89
C ASP A 74 8.93 -0.36 -0.20
N PHE A 75 8.10 0.42 -0.89
CA PHE A 75 7.48 1.61 -0.31
C PHE A 75 6.52 1.24 0.83
N VAL A 76 5.78 0.13 0.67
CA VAL A 76 4.91 -0.38 1.73
C VAL A 76 5.72 -0.84 2.94
N SER A 77 6.81 -1.58 2.73
CA SER A 77 7.72 -1.98 3.82
C SER A 77 8.29 -0.78 4.57
N ASN A 78 8.78 0.22 3.84
CA ASN A 78 9.32 1.46 4.42
C ASN A 78 8.26 2.23 5.20
N ALA A 79 7.04 2.32 4.66
CA ALA A 79 5.93 2.94 5.35
C ALA A 79 5.50 2.18 6.61
N VAL A 80 5.54 0.84 6.62
CA VAL A 80 5.27 0.04 7.83
C VAL A 80 6.27 0.38 8.94
N LEU A 81 7.56 0.46 8.61
CA LEU A 81 8.60 0.84 9.56
C LEU A 81 8.41 2.28 10.06
N ALA A 82 8.15 3.23 9.15
CA ALA A 82 7.91 4.62 9.50
C ALA A 82 6.67 4.79 10.38
N SER A 83 5.56 4.12 10.06
CA SER A 83 4.33 4.14 10.85
C SER A 83 4.52 3.53 12.24
N ALA A 84 5.34 2.48 12.38
CA ALA A 84 5.66 1.89 13.67
C ALA A 84 6.43 2.88 14.56
N TRP A 85 7.46 3.54 13.99
CA TRP A 85 8.24 4.56 14.68
C TRP A 85 7.40 5.77 15.08
N ASP A 86 6.57 6.29 14.16
CA ASP A 86 5.69 7.43 14.42
C ASP A 86 4.64 7.12 15.49
N THR A 87 4.01 5.95 15.42
CA THR A 87 3.06 5.47 16.45
C THR A 87 3.73 5.39 17.82
N HIS A 88 4.95 4.86 17.90
CA HIS A 88 5.69 4.79 19.15
C HIS A 88 5.97 6.18 19.73
N ASN A 89 6.49 7.10 18.92
CA ASN A 89 6.85 8.44 19.38
C ASN A 89 5.64 9.23 19.89
N GLN A 90 4.51 9.14 19.18
CA GLN A 90 3.29 9.80 19.61
C GLN A 90 2.75 9.22 20.90
N TRP A 91 2.81 7.90 21.07
CA TRP A 91 2.41 7.27 22.31
C TRP A 91 3.31 7.69 23.48
N GLN A 92 4.63 7.79 23.27
CA GLN A 92 5.56 8.32 24.28
C GLN A 92 5.26 9.77 24.64
N ASN A 93 5.05 10.62 23.63
CA ASN A 93 4.69 12.02 23.83
C ASN A 93 3.37 12.16 24.61
N HIS A 94 2.36 11.35 24.28
CA HIS A 94 1.08 11.33 24.98
C HIS A 94 1.21 10.87 26.44
N LYS A 95 2.08 9.89 26.71
CA LYS A 95 2.40 9.47 28.09
C LYS A 95 3.05 10.57 28.92
N ASN A 96 3.94 11.35 28.31
CA ASN A 96 4.68 12.40 28.99
C ASN A 96 3.85 13.67 29.21
N SER A 97 2.87 13.96 28.34
CA SER A 97 2.04 15.17 28.43
C SER A 97 0.81 15.03 29.34
N ASN A 98 0.13 13.89 29.32
CA ASN A 98 -1.22 13.74 29.88
C ASN A 98 -1.30 12.77 31.07
N GLY A 99 -0.35 12.85 32.02
CA GLY A 99 -0.26 12.01 33.23
C GLY A 99 -1.56 11.29 33.60
N LEU A 100 -1.62 9.99 33.26
CA LEU A 100 -2.68 8.99 33.53
C LEU A 100 -3.88 8.83 32.58
N ASN A 101 -4.20 9.72 31.64
CA ASN A 101 -5.34 9.48 30.72
C ASN A 101 -4.95 8.66 29.49
N LYS A 102 -4.62 7.37 29.69
CA LYS A 102 -4.24 6.45 28.61
C LYS A 102 -5.34 6.28 27.55
N GLU A 103 -6.62 6.39 27.93
CA GLU A 103 -7.76 6.05 27.07
C GLU A 103 -8.02 7.02 25.89
N ASN A 104 -7.36 8.18 25.89
CA ASN A 104 -7.51 9.18 24.81
C ASN A 104 -6.54 8.99 23.64
N PHE A 105 -5.65 7.99 23.68
CA PHE A 105 -4.78 7.72 22.53
C PHE A 105 -5.57 6.96 21.45
N GLU A 106 -5.92 7.66 20.39
CA GLU A 106 -6.66 7.10 19.26
C GLU A 106 -5.71 6.44 18.24
N PRO A 107 -5.99 5.21 17.80
CA PRO A 107 -5.22 4.55 16.75
C PRO A 107 -5.21 5.35 15.45
N LYS A 108 -4.02 5.60 14.89
CA LYS A 108 -3.88 6.30 13.61
C LYS A 108 -4.09 5.38 12.42
N ILE A 109 -4.65 5.94 11.34
CA ILE A 109 -4.77 5.27 10.05
C ILE A 109 -3.82 5.92 9.05
N TYR A 110 -2.91 5.14 8.50
CA TYR A 110 -1.95 5.57 7.48
C TYR A 110 -2.38 5.02 6.11
N ASN A 111 -2.77 5.92 5.20
CA ASN A 111 -3.11 5.55 3.82
C ASN A 111 -1.85 5.61 2.95
N ILE A 112 -1.46 4.48 2.37
CA ILE A 112 -0.32 4.37 1.46
C ILE A 112 -0.88 4.10 0.06
N VAL A 113 -1.12 5.19 -0.67
CA VAL A 113 -1.81 5.16 -1.96
C VAL A 113 -1.07 6.06 -2.94
N SER A 114 -1.00 5.66 -4.21
CA SER A 114 -0.43 6.52 -5.26
C SER A 114 -1.45 7.52 -5.78
N SER A 115 -2.75 7.20 -5.70
CA SER A 115 -3.84 8.04 -6.20
C SER A 115 -3.86 9.49 -5.69
N SER A 116 -3.38 9.75 -4.48
CA SER A 116 -3.35 11.09 -3.89
C SER A 116 -2.12 11.93 -4.26
N SER A 117 -1.01 11.27 -4.62
CA SER A 117 0.30 11.92 -4.79
C SER A 117 0.81 11.85 -6.23
N ASN A 118 0.61 10.70 -6.88
CA ASN A 118 1.02 10.43 -8.26
C ASN A 118 0.03 9.44 -8.90
N PRO A 119 -1.18 9.90 -9.28
CA PRO A 119 -2.19 9.03 -9.85
C PRO A 119 -1.75 8.50 -11.21
N LEU A 120 -1.81 7.18 -11.37
CA LEU A 120 -1.56 6.48 -12.62
C LEU A 120 -2.88 5.93 -13.14
N THR A 121 -3.20 6.08 -14.42
CA THR A 121 -4.40 5.46 -15.02
C THR A 121 -4.10 4.06 -15.58
N TRP A 122 -5.13 3.21 -15.73
CA TRP A 122 -4.96 1.90 -16.38
C TRP A 122 -4.48 2.00 -17.84
N GLY A 123 -4.85 3.07 -18.54
CA GLY A 123 -4.38 3.36 -19.89
C GLY A 123 -2.88 3.70 -19.93
N GLU A 124 -2.41 4.54 -19.00
CA GLU A 124 -0.99 4.85 -18.86
C GLU A 124 -0.20 3.64 -18.41
N PHE A 125 -0.70 2.88 -17.43
CA PHE A 125 -0.09 1.63 -16.99
C PHE A 125 0.09 0.66 -18.16
N SER A 126 -0.94 0.44 -18.98
CA SER A 126 -0.83 -0.41 -20.18
C SER A 126 0.20 0.12 -21.18
N SER A 127 0.24 1.44 -21.38
CA SER A 127 1.17 2.10 -22.31
C SER A 127 2.62 1.99 -21.84
N TYR A 128 2.88 2.17 -20.54
CA TYR A 128 4.21 1.99 -19.95
C TYR A 128 4.67 0.54 -20.01
N ASN A 129 3.79 -0.42 -19.72
CA ASN A 129 4.14 -1.84 -19.85
C ASN A 129 4.48 -2.22 -21.30
N LYS A 130 3.76 -1.69 -22.31
CA LYS A 130 4.10 -1.93 -23.72
C LYS A 130 5.43 -1.29 -24.14
N LYS A 131 5.74 -0.10 -23.60
CA LYS A 131 6.94 0.66 -23.97
C LYS A 131 8.21 0.16 -23.27
N PHE A 132 8.10 -0.19 -21.99
CA PHE A 132 9.24 -0.52 -21.13
C PHE A 132 9.30 -1.99 -20.73
N GLY A 133 8.21 -2.75 -20.86
CA GLY A 133 8.16 -4.15 -20.43
C GLY A 133 9.09 -5.09 -21.19
N SER A 134 9.66 -4.68 -22.32
CA SER A 134 10.70 -5.43 -23.04
C SER A 134 12.13 -5.07 -22.62
N ASN A 135 12.32 -3.97 -21.88
CA ASN A 135 13.63 -3.46 -21.46
C ASN A 135 14.05 -3.95 -20.06
N VAL A 136 13.13 -4.57 -19.33
CA VAL A 136 13.34 -5.11 -17.99
C VAL A 136 13.22 -6.64 -18.13
N PRO A 137 14.18 -7.43 -17.61
CA PRO A 137 14.24 -8.88 -17.81
C PRO A 137 13.01 -9.66 -17.31
#